data_AF-A0A9R1BVD0-F1
#
_entry.id   AF-A0A9R1BVD0-F1
#
_cell.length_a   1.000
_cell.length_b   1.000
_cell.length_c   1.000
_cell.angle_alpha   90.00
_cell.angle_beta   90.00
_cell.angle_gamma   90.00
#
_symmetry.space_group_name_H-M   'P 1'
#
loop_
_entity.id
_entity.type
_entity.pdbx_description
1 polymer ?
#
loop_
_entity_poly.entity_id
_entity_poly.type
_entity_poly.pdbx_seq_one_letter_code
_entity_poly.pdbx_strand_id
1 'polypeptide(L)'
;MELFQDGHHVRLRSRERGTYLHADDDGLAVSLSRRRASMNTAWAVHIYQGDGNAQYVLLHSAAYGRYLGATDAPAPRGHSGRRVEQCDYEPWEEEAIRWQAVRTGSGDDILLRQVAGRLRANGRYLSVDAFNSAGAMMHWVVEQIPAREDTPHLAAPTGLRLPRSLSFLLPWRVIQYQQAGADEPDAIFAWASLVFRGRSAYHLRKKLARRLDAAMDASNLVMCVRAGTHGRPTPLVVDLPHSDETLDIIVVMAGTPAHADLRYPNVNAE
;
A
#
# COMPACT_ATOMS: atom_id res chain seq x y z
N MET A 1 -16.93 14.31 -4.60
CA MET A 1 -15.80 13.38 -4.77
C MET A 1 -16.27 11.99 -5.23
N GLU A 2 -17.07 11.89 -6.29
CA GLU A 2 -17.68 10.59 -6.68
C GLU A 2 -16.65 9.55 -7.18
N LEU A 3 -15.44 10.00 -7.55
CA LEU A 3 -14.36 9.14 -8.05
C LEU A 3 -13.60 8.39 -6.94
N PHE A 4 -13.73 8.83 -5.68
CA PHE A 4 -13.01 8.23 -4.55
C PHE A 4 -14.03 7.83 -3.48
N GLN A 5 -14.15 6.53 -3.27
CA GLN A 5 -15.01 5.95 -2.24
C GLN A 5 -14.13 5.32 -1.17
N ASP A 6 -14.38 5.63 0.10
CA ASP A 6 -13.55 5.14 1.21
C ASP A 6 -13.50 3.61 1.25
N GLY A 7 -12.31 3.02 1.40
CA GLY A 7 -12.09 1.58 1.41
C GLY A 7 -12.16 0.90 0.03
N HIS A 8 -12.51 1.63 -1.04
CA HIS A 8 -12.48 1.10 -2.40
C HIS A 8 -11.07 1.19 -2.99
N HIS A 9 -10.83 0.40 -4.04
CA HIS A 9 -9.54 0.34 -4.71
C HIS A 9 -9.61 1.05 -6.06
N VAL A 10 -8.56 1.78 -6.39
CA VAL A 10 -8.42 2.51 -7.67
C VAL A 10 -7.04 2.25 -8.29
N ARG A 11 -6.94 2.48 -9.59
CA ARG A 11 -5.67 2.71 -10.29
C ARG A 11 -5.62 4.15 -10.77
N LEU A 12 -4.44 4.75 -10.70
CA LEU A 12 -4.19 6.06 -11.28
C LEU A 12 -3.38 5.90 -12.54
N ARG A 13 -4.00 6.19 -13.69
CA ARG A 13 -3.36 6.13 -15.01
C ARG A 13 -2.96 7.53 -15.43
N SER A 14 -1.69 7.72 -15.79
CA SER A 14 -1.25 8.95 -16.45
C SER A 14 -1.96 9.06 -17.80
N ARG A 15 -2.70 10.14 -18.00
CA ARG A 15 -3.45 10.39 -19.25
C ARG A 15 -2.52 10.36 -20.47
N GLU A 16 -1.39 11.05 -20.34
CA GLU A 16 -0.44 11.28 -21.41
C GLU A 16 0.42 10.04 -21.74
N ARG A 17 0.80 9.26 -20.73
CA ARG A 17 1.69 8.10 -20.91
C ARG A 17 0.99 6.75 -20.99
N GLY A 18 -0.27 6.68 -20.56
CA GLY A 18 -0.99 5.41 -20.40
C GLY A 18 -0.38 4.48 -19.35
N THR A 19 0.53 4.97 -18.51
CA THR A 19 1.20 4.21 -17.45
C THR A 19 0.52 4.43 -16.11
N TYR A 20 0.60 3.43 -15.23
CA TYR A 20 -0.06 3.39 -13.94
C TYR A 20 0.89 3.72 -12.80
N LEU A 21 0.37 4.40 -11.78
CA LEU A 21 1.03 4.60 -10.50
C LEU A 21 1.38 3.25 -9.87
N HIS A 22 2.65 3.03 -9.53
CA HIS A 22 3.19 1.75 -9.09
C HIS A 22 3.98 1.90 -7.80
N ALA A 23 3.61 1.14 -6.77
CA ALA A 23 4.38 0.96 -5.55
C ALA A 23 5.54 -0.02 -5.81
N ASP A 24 6.79 0.43 -5.73
CA ASP A 24 7.94 -0.42 -6.02
C ASP A 24 8.19 -1.44 -4.89
N ASP A 25 8.77 -2.58 -5.27
CA ASP A 25 9.02 -3.70 -4.38
C ASP A 25 10.09 -3.42 -3.32
N ASP A 26 10.77 -2.27 -3.37
CA ASP A 26 11.69 -1.83 -2.32
C ASP A 26 10.94 -1.37 -1.06
N GLY A 27 9.63 -1.12 -1.17
CA GLY A 27 8.79 -0.62 -0.08
C GLY A 27 8.95 0.88 0.19
N LEU A 28 9.64 1.61 -0.70
CA LEU A 28 9.91 3.04 -0.56
C LEU A 28 9.59 3.81 -1.84
N ALA A 29 10.08 3.37 -2.99
CA ALA A 29 9.93 4.12 -4.23
C ALA A 29 8.53 3.99 -4.82
N VAL A 30 8.13 5.02 -5.57
CA VAL A 30 6.92 4.99 -6.39
C VAL A 30 7.33 5.32 -7.83
N SER A 31 6.87 4.50 -8.77
CA SER A 31 7.22 4.62 -10.18
C SER A 31 5.99 4.51 -11.08
N LEU A 32 6.23 4.56 -12.39
CA LEU A 32 5.22 4.36 -13.42
C LEU A 32 5.43 3.01 -14.12
N SER A 33 4.37 2.21 -14.16
CA SER A 33 4.38 0.89 -14.78
C SER A 33 3.42 0.81 -15.96
N ARG A 34 3.79 0.05 -16.99
CA ARG A 34 2.86 -0.32 -18.08
C ARG A 34 1.94 -1.49 -17.69
N ARG A 35 2.24 -2.19 -16.59
CA ARG A 35 1.46 -3.34 -16.14
C ARG A 35 0.24 -2.86 -15.38
N ARG A 36 -0.94 -2.99 -15.98
CA ARG A 36 -2.24 -2.66 -15.35
C ARG A 36 -2.66 -3.67 -14.28
N ALA A 37 -2.46 -4.97 -14.56
CA ALA A 37 -2.92 -6.07 -13.72
C ALA A 37 -1.87 -6.44 -12.67
N SER A 38 -1.68 -5.57 -11.68
CA SER A 38 -0.76 -5.80 -10.57
C SER A 38 -1.29 -5.22 -9.26
N MET A 39 -1.06 -5.93 -8.15
CA MET A 39 -1.33 -5.43 -6.80
C MET A 39 -0.55 -4.14 -6.51
N ASN A 40 0.67 -4.02 -7.01
CA ASN A 40 1.50 -2.82 -6.88
C ASN A 40 0.93 -1.59 -7.60
N THR A 41 -0.02 -1.77 -8.52
CA THR A 41 -0.72 -0.65 -9.19
C THR A 41 -2.08 -0.33 -8.60
N ALA A 42 -2.53 -1.12 -7.62
CA ALA A 42 -3.78 -0.91 -6.92
C ALA A 42 -3.54 -0.08 -5.65
N TRP A 43 -4.38 0.94 -5.47
CA TRP A 43 -4.32 1.85 -4.33
C TRP A 43 -5.68 1.88 -3.67
N ALA A 44 -5.72 1.56 -2.38
CA ALA A 44 -6.90 1.69 -1.56
C ALA A 44 -7.09 3.16 -1.15
N VAL A 45 -8.32 3.60 -1.22
CA VAL A 45 -8.74 4.96 -0.93
C VAL A 45 -9.04 5.08 0.55
N HIS A 46 -8.41 6.06 1.19
CA HIS A 46 -8.69 6.46 2.55
C HIS A 46 -9.10 7.94 2.54
N ILE A 47 -10.38 8.21 2.77
CA ILE A 47 -10.92 9.56 2.89
C ILE A 47 -10.59 10.12 4.26
N TYR A 48 -9.90 11.25 4.27
CA TYR A 48 -9.53 11.98 5.48
C TYR A 48 -10.29 13.31 5.54
N GLN A 49 -10.90 13.61 6.67
CA GLN A 49 -11.57 14.89 6.92
C GLN A 49 -10.63 15.77 7.73
N GLY A 50 -10.13 16.83 7.10
CA GLY A 50 -9.34 17.85 7.79
C GLY A 50 -10.20 18.99 8.32
N ASP A 51 -9.53 20.01 8.85
CA ASP A 51 -10.18 21.18 9.41
C ASP A 51 -11.00 21.96 8.37
N GLY A 52 -12.08 22.62 8.84
CA GLY A 52 -12.87 23.51 8.00
C GLY A 52 -13.63 22.82 6.85
N ASN A 53 -14.05 21.57 7.05
CA ASN A 53 -14.70 20.71 6.04
C ASN A 53 -13.82 20.43 4.81
N ALA A 54 -12.50 20.57 4.92
CA ALA A 54 -11.58 20.20 3.85
C ALA A 54 -11.45 18.67 3.79
N GLN A 55 -11.94 18.07 2.70
CA GLN A 55 -11.81 16.65 2.46
C GLN A 55 -10.53 16.35 1.65
N TYR A 56 -9.76 15.37 2.12
CA TYR A 56 -8.54 14.88 1.47
C TYR A 56 -8.67 13.40 1.13
N VAL A 57 -7.85 12.98 0.17
CA VAL A 57 -7.71 11.58 -0.25
C VAL A 57 -6.31 11.14 0.12
N LEU A 58 -6.22 10.11 0.95
CA LEU A 58 -5.03 9.34 1.24
C LEU A 58 -5.09 8.08 0.36
N LEU A 59 -3.98 7.71 -0.26
CA LEU A 59 -3.90 6.54 -1.14
C LEU A 59 -2.88 5.57 -0.57
N HIS A 60 -3.31 4.41 -0.10
CA HIS A 60 -2.39 3.39 0.39
C HIS A 60 -2.27 2.21 -0.57
N SER A 61 -1.04 1.73 -0.76
CA SER A 61 -0.70 0.63 -1.65
C SER A 61 -1.41 -0.63 -1.20
N ALA A 62 -2.15 -1.27 -2.11
CA ALA A 62 -2.76 -2.57 -1.83
C ALA A 62 -1.73 -3.72 -1.72
N ALA A 63 -0.48 -3.47 -2.13
CA ALA A 63 0.61 -4.43 -1.99
C ALA A 63 1.28 -4.36 -0.61
N TYR A 64 1.53 -3.14 -0.10
CA TYR A 64 2.39 -2.93 1.07
C TYR A 64 1.77 -2.08 2.19
N GLY A 65 0.55 -1.56 2.00
CA GLY A 65 -0.17 -0.76 2.99
C GLY A 65 0.36 0.66 3.21
N ARG A 66 1.50 1.01 2.61
CA ARG A 66 2.11 2.34 2.69
C ARG A 66 1.40 3.36 1.81
N TYR A 67 1.40 4.61 2.25
CA TYR A 67 0.69 5.72 1.64
C TYR A 67 1.54 6.43 0.59
N LEU A 68 0.89 6.93 -0.46
CA LEU A 68 1.51 7.82 -1.43
C LEU A 68 1.83 9.15 -0.74
N GLY A 69 3.12 9.45 -0.56
CA GLY A 69 3.58 10.65 0.12
C GLY A 69 4.42 11.54 -0.78
N ALA A 70 4.28 12.85 -0.61
CA ALA A 70 5.16 13.86 -1.16
C ALA A 70 6.16 14.27 -0.07
N THR A 71 7.44 14.00 -0.32
CA THR A 71 8.53 14.33 0.63
C THR A 71 9.13 15.70 0.32
N ASP A 72 9.92 16.25 1.24
CA ASP A 72 10.72 17.46 0.97
C ASP A 72 12.01 17.17 0.20
N ALA A 73 12.34 15.89 -0.01
CA ALA A 73 13.51 15.52 -0.79
C ALA A 73 13.36 15.89 -2.27
N PRO A 74 14.43 16.32 -2.95
CA PRO A 74 14.39 16.57 -4.38
C PRO A 74 14.13 15.27 -5.15
N ALA A 75 13.44 15.41 -6.29
CA ALA A 75 13.24 14.32 -7.24
C ALA A 75 14.59 13.71 -7.69
N PRO A 76 14.60 12.45 -8.17
CA PRO A 76 15.82 11.80 -8.65
C PRO A 76 16.58 12.65 -9.68
N ARG A 77 17.90 12.49 -9.73
CA ARG A 77 18.79 13.30 -10.59
C ARG A 77 18.25 13.40 -12.02
N GLY A 78 18.16 14.62 -12.55
CA GLY A 78 17.65 14.91 -13.89
C GLY A 78 16.14 15.19 -13.95
N HIS A 79 15.43 15.10 -12.83
CA HIS A 79 14.00 15.40 -12.72
C HIS A 79 13.76 16.63 -11.85
N SER A 80 12.77 17.46 -12.22
CA SER A 80 12.30 18.58 -11.42
C SER A 80 11.30 18.15 -10.36
N GLY A 81 11.15 18.99 -9.34
CA GLY A 81 10.13 18.84 -8.31
C GLY A 81 10.60 18.06 -7.10
N ARG A 82 9.65 17.77 -6.21
CA ARG A 82 9.87 16.97 -5.00
C ARG A 82 9.62 15.50 -5.26
N ARG A 83 10.27 14.66 -4.46
CA ARG A 83 10.18 13.21 -4.59
C ARG A 83 8.88 12.68 -3.99
N VAL A 84 8.31 11.71 -4.67
CA VAL A 84 7.15 10.93 -4.22
C VAL A 84 7.62 9.55 -3.76
N GLU A 85 7.21 9.15 -2.57
CA GLU A 85 7.61 7.89 -1.92
C GLU A 85 6.39 7.19 -1.28
N GLN A 86 6.62 5.96 -0.83
CA GLN A 86 5.72 5.17 0.01
C GLN A 86 6.03 5.51 1.47
N CYS A 87 5.10 6.16 2.15
CA CYS A 87 5.25 6.64 3.52
C CYS A 87 4.36 5.87 4.50
N ASP A 88 4.79 5.78 5.74
CA ASP A 88 3.94 5.31 6.83
C ASP A 88 2.94 6.41 7.24
N TYR A 89 1.78 6.03 7.76
CA TYR A 89 0.83 7.01 8.28
C TYR A 89 1.10 7.25 9.75
N GLU A 90 1.86 8.31 10.00
CA GLU A 90 2.05 8.89 11.33
C GLU A 90 1.33 10.24 11.48
N PRO A 91 0.72 10.53 12.65
CA PRO A 91 0.00 11.79 12.87
C PRO A 91 0.82 13.05 12.62
N TRP A 92 2.13 13.00 12.88
CA TRP A 92 3.04 14.14 12.70
C TRP A 92 3.55 14.32 11.26
N GLU A 93 3.31 13.36 10.36
CA GLU A 93 3.71 13.41 8.94
C GLU A 93 2.50 13.35 7.99
N GLU A 94 1.30 13.52 8.51
CA GLU A 94 0.06 13.38 7.76
C GLU A 94 -0.05 14.34 6.56
N GLU A 95 0.54 15.54 6.65
CA GLU A 95 0.55 16.52 5.54
C GLU A 95 1.27 15.99 4.29
N ALA A 96 2.26 15.11 4.44
CA ALA A 96 3.01 14.55 3.32
C ALA A 96 2.13 13.61 2.48
N ILE A 97 1.17 12.93 3.10
CA ILE A 97 0.31 11.92 2.45
C ILE A 97 -1.06 12.45 2.05
N ARG A 98 -1.40 13.70 2.39
CA ARG A 98 -2.67 14.35 2.06
C ARG A 98 -2.72 14.84 0.61
N TRP A 99 -3.64 14.28 -0.17
CA TRP A 99 -3.91 14.73 -1.54
C TRP A 99 -5.30 15.33 -1.69
N GLN A 100 -5.41 16.37 -2.51
CA GLN A 100 -6.68 16.92 -2.96
C GLN A 100 -6.88 16.57 -4.43
N ALA A 101 -7.94 15.81 -4.72
CA ALA A 101 -8.34 15.48 -6.08
C ALA A 101 -9.22 16.59 -6.67
N VAL A 102 -8.74 17.22 -7.74
CA VAL A 102 -9.45 18.31 -8.43
C VAL A 102 -9.81 17.84 -9.84
N ARG A 103 -11.10 17.80 -10.19
CA ARG A 103 -11.53 17.48 -11.56
C ARG A 103 -11.06 18.56 -12.53
N THR A 104 -10.58 18.13 -13.69
CA THR A 104 -10.33 19.05 -14.81
C THR A 104 -11.63 19.33 -15.53
N GLY A 105 -11.87 20.58 -15.95
CA GLY A 105 -13.20 21.05 -16.35
C GLY A 105 -13.80 20.43 -17.62
N SER A 106 -13.08 19.60 -18.37
CA SER A 106 -13.52 19.09 -19.69
C SER A 106 -13.35 17.59 -19.90
N GLY A 107 -12.95 16.81 -18.89
CA GLY A 107 -12.82 15.34 -19.02
C GLY A 107 -12.84 14.61 -17.68
N ASP A 108 -12.71 13.29 -17.73
CA ASP A 108 -12.67 12.41 -16.54
C ASP A 108 -11.31 12.45 -15.82
N ASP A 109 -10.39 13.30 -16.27
CA ASP A 109 -9.08 13.46 -15.65
C ASP A 109 -9.15 14.34 -14.41
N ILE A 110 -8.30 14.01 -13.45
CA ILE A 110 -8.08 14.77 -12.23
C ILE A 110 -6.64 15.31 -12.16
N LEU A 111 -6.47 16.34 -11.35
CA LEU A 111 -5.20 16.76 -10.78
C LEU A 111 -5.14 16.30 -9.33
N LEU A 112 -4.04 15.67 -8.94
CA LEU A 112 -3.73 15.40 -7.53
C LEU A 112 -2.83 16.51 -7.01
N ARG A 113 -3.36 17.29 -6.07
CA ARG A 113 -2.66 18.41 -5.43
C ARG A 113 -2.20 18.01 -4.04
N GLN A 114 -1.01 18.43 -3.67
CA GLN A 114 -0.48 18.40 -2.31
C GLN A 114 0.00 19.82 -1.96
N VAL A 115 0.23 20.13 -0.69
CA VAL A 115 0.66 21.48 -0.23
C VAL A 115 1.82 22.06 -1.06
N ALA A 116 2.78 21.21 -1.45
CA ALA A 116 3.95 21.57 -2.24
C ALA A 116 3.70 21.74 -3.75
N GLY A 117 2.58 21.25 -4.29
CA GLY A 117 2.32 21.32 -5.73
C GLY A 117 1.36 20.27 -6.30
N ARG A 118 1.67 19.76 -7.50
CA ARG A 118 0.87 18.78 -8.23
C ARG A 118 1.66 17.54 -8.61
N LEU A 119 1.02 16.37 -8.48
CA LEU A 119 1.59 15.09 -8.91
C LEU A 119 1.78 15.08 -10.43
N ARG A 120 3.01 14.77 -10.86
CA ARG A 120 3.42 14.72 -12.26
C ARG A 120 4.06 13.40 -12.61
N ALA A 121 3.69 12.88 -13.77
CA ALA A 121 4.40 11.80 -14.44
C ALA A 121 5.70 12.31 -15.10
N ASN A 122 6.86 11.87 -14.63
CA ASN A 122 8.16 12.30 -15.14
C ASN A 122 9.03 11.13 -15.60
N GLY A 123 8.81 10.70 -16.84
CA GLY A 123 9.49 9.52 -17.40
C GLY A 123 9.01 8.24 -16.73
N ARG A 124 9.91 7.55 -16.01
CA ARG A 124 9.59 6.38 -15.18
C ARG A 124 9.20 6.77 -13.75
N TYR A 125 9.55 7.97 -13.31
CA TYR A 125 9.39 8.42 -11.93
C TYR A 125 8.20 9.37 -11.80
N LEU A 126 7.85 9.66 -10.56
CA LEU A 126 6.87 10.69 -10.20
C LEU A 126 7.57 11.82 -9.47
N SER A 127 7.03 13.02 -9.63
CA SER A 127 7.45 14.17 -8.83
C SER A 127 6.25 15.05 -8.48
N VAL A 128 6.41 15.88 -7.45
CA VAL A 128 5.50 16.98 -7.16
C VAL A 128 6.13 18.27 -7.66
N ASP A 129 5.55 18.83 -8.72
CA ASP A 129 5.99 20.10 -9.31
C ASP A 129 5.13 21.26 -8.81
N ALA A 130 5.70 22.46 -8.77
CA ALA A 130 5.02 23.67 -8.30
C ALA A 130 3.71 23.96 -9.08
N PHE A 131 2.76 24.63 -8.43
CA PHE A 131 1.42 24.91 -8.99
C PHE A 131 1.39 25.76 -10.26
N ASN A 132 2.49 26.44 -10.61
CA ASN A 132 2.61 27.18 -11.87
C ASN A 132 2.95 26.26 -13.06
N SER A 133 3.42 25.04 -12.79
CA SER A 133 3.78 24.07 -13.82
C SER A 133 2.50 23.46 -14.39
N ALA A 134 2.14 23.79 -15.62
CA ALA A 134 0.96 23.24 -16.31
C ALA A 134 1.41 22.24 -17.39
N GLY A 135 0.65 21.16 -17.58
CA GLY A 135 0.93 20.22 -18.67
C GLY A 135 0.19 18.90 -18.56
N ALA A 136 0.07 18.21 -19.70
CA ALA A 136 -0.64 16.93 -19.82
C ALA A 136 -0.09 15.82 -18.89
N MET A 137 1.17 15.93 -18.49
CA MET A 137 1.84 15.01 -17.56
C MET A 137 1.29 15.06 -16.12
N MET A 138 0.43 16.02 -15.79
CA MET A 138 -0.22 16.13 -14.47
C MET A 138 -1.65 15.58 -14.45
N HIS A 139 -2.18 15.18 -15.60
CA HIS A 139 -3.54 14.66 -15.70
C HIS A 139 -3.56 13.15 -15.43
N TRP A 140 -4.42 12.76 -14.50
CA TRP A 140 -4.60 11.37 -14.06
C TRP A 140 -6.03 10.92 -14.30
N VAL A 141 -6.19 9.74 -14.89
CA VAL A 141 -7.47 9.04 -14.97
C VAL A 141 -7.58 8.12 -13.76
N VAL A 142 -8.70 8.20 -13.05
CA VAL A 142 -9.02 7.29 -11.94
C VAL A 142 -9.81 6.11 -12.50
N GLU A 143 -9.20 4.93 -12.51
CA GLU A 143 -9.87 3.68 -12.88
C GLU A 143 -10.31 2.94 -11.61
N GLN A 144 -11.59 2.62 -11.46
CA GLN A 144 -12.07 1.83 -10.33
C GLN A 144 -11.59 0.38 -10.45
N ILE A 145 -11.24 -0.23 -9.32
CA ILE A 145 -10.97 -1.67 -9.24
C ILE A 145 -12.12 -2.31 -8.47
N PRO A 146 -12.89 -3.23 -9.07
CA PRO A 146 -13.93 -3.93 -8.35
C PRO A 146 -13.34 -4.76 -7.21
N ALA A 147 -14.10 -4.89 -6.14
CA ALA A 147 -13.76 -5.79 -5.05
C ALA A 147 -13.88 -7.24 -5.54
N ARG A 148 -12.99 -8.09 -5.03
CA ARG A 148 -13.03 -9.53 -5.23
C ARG A 148 -13.98 -10.16 -4.20
N GLU A 149 -14.74 -11.17 -4.62
CA GLU A 149 -15.68 -11.88 -3.73
C GLU A 149 -14.97 -12.90 -2.83
N ASP A 150 -13.85 -13.45 -3.28
CA ASP A 150 -13.08 -14.46 -2.58
C ASP A 150 -11.72 -13.95 -2.08
N THR A 151 -11.25 -14.51 -0.96
CA THR A 151 -9.93 -14.22 -0.40
C THR A 151 -8.84 -14.73 -1.35
N PRO A 152 -7.92 -13.87 -1.84
CA PRO A 152 -6.84 -14.29 -2.71
C PRO A 152 -5.94 -15.34 -2.05
N HIS A 153 -5.62 -16.39 -2.81
CA HIS A 153 -4.67 -17.39 -2.35
C HIS A 153 -3.23 -16.87 -2.46
N LEU A 154 -2.49 -16.96 -1.35
CA LEU A 154 -1.04 -16.79 -1.36
C LEU A 154 -0.38 -17.95 -2.10
N ALA A 155 0.18 -17.67 -3.27
CA ALA A 155 0.94 -18.65 -4.05
C ALA A 155 2.12 -19.18 -3.23
N ALA A 156 2.27 -20.51 -3.21
CA ALA A 156 3.48 -21.12 -2.70
C ALA A 156 4.66 -20.74 -3.62
N PRO A 157 5.83 -20.37 -3.07
CA PRO A 157 6.96 -19.99 -3.88
C PRO A 157 7.42 -21.16 -4.76
N THR A 158 7.41 -20.95 -6.07
CA THR A 158 7.77 -21.95 -7.10
C THR A 158 9.27 -22.00 -7.40
N GLY A 159 10.05 -21.06 -6.84
CA GLY A 159 11.50 -20.96 -7.05
C GLY A 159 12.32 -22.02 -6.29
N LEU A 160 13.60 -22.14 -6.64
CA LEU A 160 14.54 -23.03 -5.95
C LEU A 160 14.54 -22.74 -4.44
N ARG A 161 14.23 -23.75 -3.64
CA ARG A 161 14.36 -23.66 -2.18
C ARG A 161 15.84 -23.69 -1.82
N LEU A 162 16.34 -22.59 -1.27
CA LEU A 162 17.68 -22.57 -0.69
C LEU A 162 17.76 -23.62 0.43
N PRO A 163 18.82 -24.46 0.46
CA PRO A 163 19.10 -25.34 1.58
C PRO A 163 19.13 -24.55 2.90
N ARG A 164 18.72 -25.18 4.01
CA ARG A 164 18.73 -24.53 5.34
C ARG A 164 20.10 -23.95 5.68
N SER A 165 21.18 -24.63 5.30
CA SER A 165 22.56 -24.19 5.49
C SER A 165 22.87 -22.85 4.81
N LEU A 166 22.17 -22.48 3.73
CA LEU A 166 22.35 -21.24 2.97
C LEU A 166 21.27 -20.19 3.26
N SER A 167 20.37 -20.45 4.21
CA SER A 167 19.28 -19.53 4.57
C SER A 167 19.75 -18.19 5.15
N PHE A 168 21.02 -18.09 5.56
CA PHE A 168 21.64 -16.84 6.01
C PHE A 168 21.89 -15.83 4.88
N LEU A 169 21.85 -16.27 3.61
CA LEU A 169 21.94 -15.39 2.45
C LEU A 169 20.61 -14.69 2.13
N LEU A 170 19.50 -15.15 2.72
CA LEU A 170 18.20 -14.52 2.54
C LEU A 170 18.14 -13.22 3.35
N PRO A 171 17.47 -12.18 2.82
CA PRO A 171 17.20 -10.98 3.61
C PRO A 171 16.42 -11.38 4.86
N TRP A 172 16.66 -10.66 5.94
CA TRP A 172 15.96 -10.88 7.20
C TRP A 172 15.37 -9.56 7.68
N ARG A 173 14.27 -9.65 8.41
CA ARG A 173 13.63 -8.50 9.04
C ARG A 173 12.92 -8.90 10.32
N VAL A 174 12.64 -7.92 11.16
CA VAL A 174 11.77 -8.10 12.33
C VAL A 174 10.31 -7.98 11.86
N ILE A 175 9.49 -8.91 12.28
CA ILE A 175 8.04 -8.85 12.14
C ILE A 175 7.48 -8.57 13.53
N GLN A 176 6.83 -7.43 13.70
CA GLN A 176 5.96 -7.20 14.84
C GLN A 176 4.58 -7.66 14.44
N TYR A 177 3.91 -8.42 15.31
CA TYR A 177 2.57 -8.89 15.03
C TYR A 177 1.67 -8.88 16.25
N GLN A 178 0.39 -8.71 15.97
CA GLN A 178 -0.68 -8.71 16.95
C GLN A 178 -1.87 -9.47 16.36
N GLN A 179 -2.59 -10.23 17.15
CA GLN A 179 -3.88 -10.79 16.74
C GLN A 179 -4.96 -9.74 16.89
N ALA A 180 -5.80 -9.54 15.86
CA ALA A 180 -6.98 -8.70 15.96
C ALA A 180 -7.88 -9.26 17.08
N GLY A 181 -7.98 -8.50 18.17
CA GLY A 181 -8.70 -8.91 19.37
C GLY A 181 -10.19 -9.02 19.12
N ALA A 182 -10.78 -10.09 19.67
CA ALA A 182 -12.18 -10.04 20.10
C ALA A 182 -12.27 -8.99 21.21
N ASP A 183 -13.26 -8.11 21.10
CA ASP A 183 -13.58 -6.99 22.01
C ASP A 183 -13.12 -7.19 23.47
N GLU A 184 -11.97 -6.62 23.85
CA GLU A 184 -11.69 -6.29 25.25
C GLU A 184 -11.01 -4.91 25.34
N PRO A 185 -11.69 -3.90 25.92
CA PRO A 185 -11.31 -2.50 25.83
C PRO A 185 -10.09 -2.07 26.67
N ASP A 186 -9.52 -2.94 27.51
CA ASP A 186 -8.44 -2.58 28.47
C ASP A 186 -7.16 -3.43 28.36
N ALA A 187 -7.06 -4.33 27.38
CA ALA A 187 -5.81 -5.04 27.17
C ALA A 187 -4.80 -4.13 26.47
N ILE A 188 -3.74 -3.74 27.18
CA ILE A 188 -2.52 -3.20 26.57
C ILE A 188 -1.89 -4.35 25.77
N PHE A 189 -2.34 -4.53 24.53
CA PHE A 189 -1.88 -5.59 23.65
C PHE A 189 -0.44 -5.31 23.21
N ALA A 190 0.52 -5.92 23.90
CA ALA A 190 1.91 -5.85 23.50
C ALA A 190 2.12 -6.56 22.16
N TRP A 191 2.64 -5.83 21.16
CA TRP A 191 3.09 -6.41 19.90
C TRP A 191 4.12 -7.52 20.18
N ALA A 192 3.82 -8.73 19.72
CA ALA A 192 4.79 -9.81 19.73
C ALA A 192 5.79 -9.62 18.59
N SER A 193 7.02 -10.09 18.74
CA SER A 193 8.04 -9.96 17.71
C SER A 193 8.65 -11.31 17.32
N LEU A 194 9.01 -11.43 16.04
CA LEU A 194 9.82 -12.54 15.55
C LEU A 194 10.76 -12.07 14.44
N VAL A 195 11.90 -12.74 14.29
CA VAL A 195 12.78 -12.54 13.14
C VAL A 195 12.29 -13.42 12.00
N PHE A 196 12.07 -12.86 10.82
CA PHE A 196 11.73 -13.58 9.60
C PHE A 196 12.87 -13.52 8.58
N ARG A 197 13.07 -14.62 7.83
CA ARG A 197 14.06 -14.70 6.76
C ARG A 197 13.38 -15.04 5.44
N GLY A 198 13.73 -14.31 4.40
CA GLY A 198 13.11 -14.36 3.09
C GLY A 198 11.97 -13.36 2.95
N ARG A 199 11.29 -13.43 1.80
CA ARG A 199 10.22 -12.50 1.42
C ARG A 199 8.87 -13.15 1.20
N SER A 200 8.80 -14.48 1.29
CA SER A 200 7.58 -15.19 0.95
C SER A 200 6.48 -14.96 1.99
N ALA A 201 5.41 -14.29 1.60
CA ALA A 201 4.24 -14.11 2.46
C ALA A 201 3.62 -15.46 2.83
N TYR A 202 3.64 -16.43 1.91
CA TYR A 202 3.24 -17.81 2.18
C TYR A 202 4.04 -18.45 3.32
N HIS A 203 5.37 -18.31 3.32
CA HIS A 203 6.21 -18.84 4.40
C HIS A 203 6.04 -18.08 5.71
N LEU A 204 5.83 -16.75 5.65
CA LEU A 204 5.54 -15.95 6.83
C LEU A 204 4.24 -16.39 7.49
N ARG A 205 3.17 -16.57 6.70
CA ARG A 205 1.87 -17.08 7.17
C ARG A 205 2.02 -18.40 7.92
N LYS A 206 2.75 -19.36 7.33
CA LYS A 206 3.04 -20.66 7.99
C LYS A 206 3.88 -20.53 9.25
N LYS A 207 4.75 -19.52 9.35
CA LYS A 207 5.57 -19.28 10.54
C LYS A 207 4.73 -18.66 11.65
N LEU A 208 3.87 -17.69 11.32
CA LEU A 208 2.94 -17.06 12.26
C LEU A 208 1.90 -18.04 12.78
N ALA A 209 1.28 -18.85 11.90
CA ALA A 209 0.33 -19.89 12.32
C ALA A 209 0.95 -20.80 13.39
N ARG A 210 2.14 -21.37 13.10
CA ARG A 210 2.89 -22.21 14.06
C ARG A 210 3.30 -21.50 15.35
N ARG A 211 3.47 -20.18 15.31
CA ARG A 211 3.88 -19.38 16.47
C ARG A 211 2.69 -19.04 17.38
N LEU A 212 1.50 -18.85 16.79
CA LEU A 212 0.25 -18.60 17.50
C LEU A 212 -0.33 -19.90 18.07
N ASP A 213 -0.44 -20.94 17.26
CA ASP A 213 -0.85 -22.29 17.69
C ASP A 213 -0.41 -23.35 16.66
N ALA A 214 0.23 -24.42 17.12
CA ALA A 214 0.69 -25.51 16.27
C ALA A 214 -0.47 -26.26 15.56
N ALA A 215 -1.68 -26.22 16.13
CA ALA A 215 -2.88 -26.81 15.54
C ALA A 215 -3.60 -25.88 14.55
N MET A 216 -3.22 -24.59 14.49
CA MET A 216 -3.87 -23.60 13.64
C MET A 216 -3.57 -23.87 12.15
N ASP A 217 -4.62 -23.98 11.35
CA ASP A 217 -4.46 -24.01 9.90
C ASP A 217 -4.04 -22.63 9.39
N ALA A 218 -2.89 -22.59 8.72
CA ALA A 218 -2.37 -21.39 8.07
C ALA A 218 -3.30 -20.87 6.96
N SER A 219 -4.24 -21.68 6.46
CA SER A 219 -5.25 -21.24 5.50
C SER A 219 -6.26 -20.26 6.13
N ASN A 220 -6.56 -20.43 7.43
CA ASN A 220 -7.49 -19.58 8.18
C ASN A 220 -6.85 -18.29 8.71
N LEU A 221 -5.52 -18.16 8.58
CA LEU A 221 -4.78 -16.99 9.02
C LEU A 221 -4.67 -15.98 7.87
N VAL A 222 -5.25 -14.80 8.05
CA VAL A 222 -5.06 -13.64 7.17
C VAL A 222 -4.06 -12.69 7.83
N MET A 223 -3.11 -12.20 7.03
CA MET A 223 -2.12 -11.23 7.48
C MET A 223 -2.45 -9.89 6.85
N CYS A 224 -2.54 -8.84 7.65
CA CYS A 224 -2.70 -7.47 7.19
C CYS A 224 -1.47 -6.66 7.61
N VAL A 225 -0.80 -6.03 6.66
CA VAL A 225 0.26 -5.06 6.98
C VAL A 225 -0.35 -3.76 7.47
N ARG A 226 0.30 -3.13 8.44
CA ARG A 226 -0.04 -1.80 8.95
C ARG A 226 1.17 -0.89 8.74
N ALA A 227 0.98 0.19 8.00
CA ALA A 227 2.03 1.17 7.72
C ALA A 227 1.90 2.37 8.68
N GLY A 228 2.69 2.36 9.75
CA GLY A 228 2.66 3.37 10.81
C GLY A 228 1.50 3.25 11.79
N THR A 229 1.48 4.12 12.79
CA THR A 229 0.51 4.04 13.90
C THR A 229 -0.92 4.32 13.47
N HIS A 230 -1.17 5.03 12.38
CA HIS A 230 -2.53 5.31 11.87
C HIS A 230 -2.82 4.64 10.52
N GLY A 231 -1.90 3.77 10.08
CA GLY A 231 -2.07 2.99 8.86
C GLY A 231 -3.30 2.10 8.90
N ARG A 232 -4.06 2.04 7.80
CA ARG A 232 -5.19 1.13 7.69
C ARG A 232 -4.67 -0.30 7.44
N PRO A 233 -5.19 -1.32 8.14
CA PRO A 233 -4.81 -2.70 7.90
C PRO A 233 -5.04 -3.06 6.42
N THR A 234 -3.98 -3.48 5.74
CA THR A 234 -4.01 -3.83 4.31
C THR A 234 -3.69 -5.31 4.13
N PRO A 235 -4.57 -6.12 3.53
CA PRO A 235 -4.31 -7.54 3.36
C PRO A 235 -3.03 -7.83 2.56
N LEU A 236 -2.11 -8.59 3.16
CA LEU A 236 -0.83 -8.95 2.55
C LEU A 236 -1.02 -10.14 1.62
N VAL A 237 -1.19 -9.85 0.34
CA VAL A 237 -1.41 -10.85 -0.72
C VAL A 237 -0.24 -10.96 -1.71
N VAL A 238 0.82 -10.19 -1.48
CA VAL A 238 2.09 -10.25 -2.23
C VAL A 238 3.25 -10.58 -1.31
N ASP A 239 4.40 -10.95 -1.89
CA ASP A 239 5.63 -11.15 -1.13
C ASP A 239 6.14 -9.83 -0.53
N LEU A 240 6.84 -9.94 0.60
CA LEU A 240 7.36 -8.81 1.36
C LEU A 240 8.28 -7.93 0.50
N PRO A 241 8.33 -6.62 0.78
CA PRO A 241 9.26 -5.72 0.09
C PRO A 241 10.72 -6.14 0.36
N HIS A 242 11.64 -5.64 -0.46
CA HIS A 242 13.07 -5.90 -0.35
C HIS A 242 13.73 -5.16 0.82
N SER A 243 13.03 -4.21 1.44
CA SER A 243 13.46 -3.52 2.65
C SER A 243 13.60 -4.46 3.84
N ASP A 244 14.59 -4.17 4.69
CA ASP A 244 14.88 -4.84 5.95
C ASP A 244 14.21 -4.17 7.17
N GLU A 245 13.44 -3.11 6.95
CA GLU A 245 12.68 -2.41 7.99
C GLU A 245 11.77 -3.36 8.78
N THR A 246 11.43 -3.00 10.00
CA THR A 246 10.42 -3.75 10.76
C THR A 246 9.08 -3.69 10.02
N LEU A 247 8.36 -4.82 9.98
CA LEU A 247 7.02 -4.88 9.40
C LEU A 247 5.99 -5.23 10.45
N ASP A 248 4.96 -4.40 10.53
CA ASP A 248 3.86 -4.57 11.47
C ASP A 248 2.72 -5.35 10.79
N ILE A 249 2.35 -6.48 11.39
CA ILE A 249 1.33 -7.39 10.87
C ILE A 249 0.21 -7.58 11.89
N ILE A 250 -1.00 -7.20 11.50
CA ILE A 250 -2.21 -7.58 12.20
C ILE A 250 -2.66 -8.94 11.65
N VAL A 251 -2.78 -9.91 12.54
CA VAL A 251 -3.25 -11.25 12.23
C VAL A 251 -4.76 -11.29 12.45
N VAL A 252 -5.49 -11.59 11.38
CA VAL A 252 -6.95 -11.70 11.38
C VAL A 252 -7.32 -13.15 11.09
N MET A 253 -8.26 -13.70 11.87
CA MET A 253 -8.74 -15.07 11.66
C MET A 253 -9.93 -15.08 10.70
N ALA A 254 -9.94 -16.01 9.75
CA ALA A 254 -11.06 -16.22 8.84
C ALA A 254 -12.36 -16.45 9.63
N GLY A 255 -13.46 -15.83 9.16
CA GLY A 255 -14.77 -15.91 9.81
C GLY A 255 -15.00 -14.95 10.97
N THR A 256 -14.01 -14.13 11.35
CA THR A 256 -14.21 -13.04 12.33
C THR A 256 -14.84 -11.80 11.68
N PRO A 257 -15.48 -10.90 12.45
CA PRO A 257 -15.97 -9.62 11.92
C PRO A 257 -14.86 -8.81 11.25
N ALA A 258 -13.67 -8.78 11.87
CA ALA A 258 -12.49 -8.14 11.29
C ALA A 258 -12.07 -8.72 9.93
N HIS A 259 -12.36 -10.01 9.66
CA HIS A 259 -12.14 -10.61 8.34
C HIS A 259 -13.18 -10.16 7.32
N ALA A 260 -14.45 -10.01 7.73
CA ALA A 260 -15.54 -9.59 6.85
C ALA A 260 -15.38 -8.15 6.33
N ASP A 261 -14.70 -7.30 7.09
CA ASP A 261 -14.42 -5.91 6.70
C ASP A 261 -13.25 -5.77 5.71
N LEU A 262 -12.46 -6.83 5.51
CA LEU A 262 -11.33 -6.80 4.58
C LEU A 262 -11.81 -6.79 3.13
N ARG A 263 -11.18 -5.93 2.32
CA ARG A 263 -11.45 -5.81 0.88
C ARG A 263 -10.21 -6.17 0.09
N TYR A 264 -10.41 -6.92 -0.99
CA TYR A 264 -9.35 -7.34 -1.90
C TYR A 264 -9.62 -6.78 -3.29
N PRO A 265 -8.65 -6.13 -3.95
CA PRO A 265 -8.84 -5.64 -5.31
C PRO A 265 -8.79 -6.78 -6.33
N ASN A 266 -9.78 -6.85 -7.22
CA ASN A 266 -9.69 -7.71 -8.40
C ASN A 266 -8.83 -7.03 -9.47
N VAL A 267 -7.51 -7.19 -9.35
CA VAL A 267 -6.55 -6.51 -10.24
C VAL A 267 -6.60 -6.99 -11.70
N ASN A 268 -7.31 -8.08 -11.99
CA ASN A 268 -7.46 -8.61 -13.34
C ASN A 268 -8.78 -8.20 -14.01
N ALA A 269 -9.70 -7.56 -13.28
CA ALA A 269 -10.95 -7.08 -13.84
C ALA A 269 -10.69 -6.05 -14.94
N GLU A 270 -11.40 -6.20 -16.07
CA GLU A 270 -11.35 -5.27 -17.20
C GLU A 270 -12.00 -3.93 -16.86
#